data_AF-A0AAF5D4H7-F1
#
_entry.id   AF-A0AAF5D4H7-F1
#
_cell.length_a   1.000
_cell.length_b   1.000
_cell.length_c   1.000
_cell.angle_alpha   90.00
_cell.angle_beta   90.00
_cell.angle_gamma   90.00
#
_symmetry.space_group_name_H-M   'P 1'
#
loop_
_entity.id
_entity.type
_entity.pdbx_description
1 polymer ?
#
loop_
_entity_poly.entity_id
_entity_poly.type
_entity_poly.pdbx_seq_one_letter_code
_entity_poly.pdbx_strand_id
1 'polypeptide(L)'
;MTSKTGLCPLFFGAYECPKNHTCINGECHKDGKISKTCDNVACDDNFKCFNGVCWPVEGIPCDRNTLIDKDVANALTSDCGPKGKCISGRCRIDHCWNVVCNEDEMCRGGKCYKIIDNFCWNSFNCGPRFKCVNNKCKIIDDIPREKCNCDPGMICKNGQCMMQDNCVNIACEAEEVCIDGVCSSLLGTKCAYDGDCGDVLICKQGICVEDLECRNKCPYDNVCREGLCSNIQGLLCEENSCSDGYECINGECLKNNCMHTVCQIGERCDNGLCIRVEGSFCSHAPRDCGPLFKCINGVCQDFIRDMMIQ
;
A
#
# COMPACT_ATOMS: atom_id res chain seq x y z
N MET A 1 -10.93 -31.05 -13.18
CA MET A 1 -9.62 -31.65 -12.84
C MET A 1 -8.88 -30.65 -11.98
N THR A 2 -8.94 -30.81 -10.66
CA THR A 2 -8.20 -29.98 -9.70
C THR A 2 -6.72 -30.35 -9.78
N SER A 3 -5.92 -29.50 -10.42
CA SER A 3 -4.46 -29.52 -10.29
C SER A 3 -4.13 -29.36 -8.81
N LYS A 4 -3.64 -30.42 -8.17
CA LYS A 4 -3.04 -30.30 -6.84
C LYS A 4 -1.70 -29.63 -7.05
N THR A 5 -1.64 -28.31 -6.89
CA THR A 5 -0.39 -27.60 -6.69
C THR A 5 0.18 -28.02 -5.34
N GLY A 6 1.01 -29.06 -5.35
CA GLY A 6 1.75 -29.51 -4.18
C GLY A 6 2.93 -28.57 -3.93
N LEU A 7 3.12 -28.15 -2.68
CA LEU A 7 4.32 -27.45 -2.26
C LEU A 7 5.56 -28.37 -2.40
N CYS A 8 6.68 -27.81 -2.86
CA CYS A 8 7.91 -28.49 -3.20
C CYS A 8 9.09 -27.68 -2.63
N PRO A 9 9.99 -28.20 -1.77
CA PRO A 9 10.00 -29.51 -1.14
C PRO A 9 8.88 -29.65 -0.11
N LEU A 10 8.44 -30.88 0.18
CA LEU A 10 7.30 -31.12 1.08
C LEU A 10 7.53 -30.80 2.57
N PHE A 11 8.78 -30.55 2.99
CA PHE A 11 9.13 -30.48 4.42
C PHE A 11 9.74 -29.13 4.84
N PHE A 12 10.68 -28.58 4.06
CA PHE A 12 11.37 -27.32 4.40
C PHE A 12 11.58 -26.48 3.14
N GLY A 13 11.36 -25.16 3.26
CA GLY A 13 11.49 -24.25 2.11
C GLY A 13 10.45 -24.50 1.01
N ALA A 14 9.29 -25.03 1.38
CA ALA A 14 8.24 -25.47 0.48
C ALA A 14 7.73 -24.30 -0.38
N TYR A 15 7.83 -24.42 -1.70
CA TYR A 15 7.36 -23.45 -2.69
C TYR A 15 6.40 -24.10 -3.67
N GLU A 16 5.47 -23.32 -4.21
CA GLU A 16 4.52 -23.84 -5.19
C GLU A 16 5.21 -23.97 -6.55
N CYS A 17 5.10 -25.16 -7.17
CA CYS A 17 5.68 -25.36 -8.50
C CYS A 17 5.04 -24.41 -9.52
N PRO A 18 5.81 -23.99 -10.54
CA PRO A 18 5.25 -23.22 -11.65
C PRO A 18 4.12 -23.96 -12.34
N LYS A 19 3.25 -23.23 -13.03
CA LYS A 19 2.08 -23.80 -13.71
C LYS A 19 2.52 -24.93 -14.66
N ASN A 20 1.77 -26.03 -14.68
CA ASN A 20 2.06 -27.26 -15.43
C ASN A 20 3.41 -27.91 -15.04
N HIS A 21 3.77 -27.85 -13.78
CA HIS A 21 4.86 -28.66 -13.23
C HIS A 21 4.34 -29.48 -12.05
N THR A 22 4.90 -30.67 -11.92
CA THR A 22 4.62 -31.59 -10.82
C THR A 22 5.84 -31.69 -9.92
N CYS A 23 5.65 -31.59 -8.61
CA CYS A 23 6.73 -31.83 -7.64
C CYS A 23 7.05 -33.31 -7.58
N ILE A 24 8.27 -33.70 -7.94
CA ILE A 24 8.79 -35.06 -7.86
C ILE A 24 10.10 -35.00 -7.10
N ASN A 25 10.20 -35.72 -5.99
CA ASN A 25 11.41 -35.80 -5.15
C ASN A 25 11.98 -34.43 -4.70
N GLY A 26 11.12 -33.42 -4.48
CA GLY A 26 11.54 -32.09 -4.05
C GLY A 26 11.94 -31.14 -5.17
N GLU A 27 11.82 -31.57 -6.44
CA GLU A 27 12.08 -30.75 -7.62
C GLU A 27 10.81 -30.60 -8.47
N CYS A 28 10.64 -29.45 -9.13
CA CYS A 28 9.51 -29.24 -10.03
C CYS A 28 9.86 -29.73 -11.43
N HIS A 29 9.20 -30.80 -11.86
CA HIS A 29 9.34 -31.37 -13.19
C HIS A 29 8.24 -30.84 -14.11
N LYS A 30 8.63 -30.44 -15.33
CA LYS A 30 7.69 -29.85 -16.30
C LYS A 30 6.82 -30.90 -16.96
N ASP A 31 5.52 -30.65 -16.98
CA ASP A 31 4.55 -31.42 -17.75
C ASP A 31 4.53 -30.87 -19.20
N GLY A 32 5.21 -31.56 -20.12
CA GLY A 32 5.20 -31.24 -21.55
C GLY A 32 6.31 -30.28 -22.02
N LYS A 33 6.09 -29.60 -23.17
CA LYS A 33 7.15 -28.89 -23.91
C LYS A 33 7.57 -27.55 -23.29
N ILE A 34 8.89 -27.44 -23.12
CA ILE A 34 9.80 -26.30 -23.03
C ILE A 34 9.56 -25.02 -23.86
N SER A 35 8.70 -24.04 -23.53
CA SER A 35 8.86 -22.69 -24.15
C SER A 35 10.09 -22.03 -23.53
N LYS A 36 10.98 -21.47 -24.34
CA LYS A 36 12.19 -20.77 -23.86
C LYS A 36 11.97 -19.27 -23.62
N THR A 37 10.88 -18.72 -24.13
CA THR A 37 10.55 -17.29 -24.03
C THR A 37 9.10 -17.10 -23.56
N CYS A 38 8.79 -15.89 -23.09
CA CYS A 38 7.48 -15.52 -22.57
C CYS A 38 6.53 -14.96 -23.63
N ASP A 39 6.99 -14.77 -24.87
CA ASP A 39 6.22 -14.10 -25.93
C ASP A 39 4.89 -14.78 -26.23
N ASN A 40 4.83 -16.11 -26.06
CA ASN A 40 3.64 -16.93 -26.32
C ASN A 40 3.16 -17.67 -25.05
N VAL A 41 3.49 -17.17 -23.87
CA VAL A 41 3.13 -17.82 -22.60
C VAL A 41 2.17 -16.94 -21.82
N ALA A 42 0.90 -17.34 -21.81
CA ALA A 42 -0.13 -16.70 -20.98
C ALA A 42 -0.13 -17.31 -19.57
N CYS A 43 0.13 -16.48 -18.57
CA CYS A 43 0.03 -16.83 -17.16
C CYS A 43 -1.28 -16.29 -16.58
N ASP A 44 -1.82 -16.97 -15.57
CA ASP A 44 -2.97 -16.45 -14.80
C ASP A 44 -2.51 -15.25 -13.96
N ASP A 45 -3.44 -14.42 -13.46
CA ASP A 45 -3.12 -13.17 -12.76
C ASP A 45 -2.18 -13.31 -11.55
N ASN A 46 -2.13 -14.50 -10.93
CA ASN A 46 -1.29 -14.81 -9.78
C ASN A 46 0.09 -15.37 -10.17
N PHE A 47 0.38 -15.48 -11.47
CA PHE A 47 1.59 -16.05 -12.01
C PHE A 47 2.28 -15.08 -12.97
N LYS A 48 3.60 -15.04 -12.93
CA LYS A 48 4.43 -14.27 -13.86
C LYS A 48 5.29 -15.18 -14.71
N CYS A 49 5.37 -14.88 -16.01
CA CYS A 49 6.23 -15.64 -16.89
C CYS A 49 7.70 -15.25 -16.69
N PHE A 50 8.55 -16.26 -16.50
CA PHE A 50 9.99 -16.15 -16.58
C PHE A 50 10.54 -17.28 -17.46
N ASN A 51 11.31 -16.93 -18.50
CA ASN A 51 11.90 -17.89 -19.45
C ASN A 51 10.90 -18.92 -20.01
N GLY A 52 9.68 -18.47 -20.31
CA GLY A 52 8.61 -19.30 -20.86
C GLY A 52 7.92 -20.23 -19.86
N VAL A 53 8.10 -19.98 -18.56
CA VAL A 53 7.46 -20.72 -17.47
C VAL A 53 6.73 -19.74 -16.54
N CYS A 54 5.46 -20.04 -16.23
CA CYS A 54 4.64 -19.24 -15.32
C CYS A 54 4.92 -19.62 -13.86
N TRP A 55 5.51 -18.72 -13.08
CA TRP A 55 5.82 -18.91 -11.68
C TRP A 55 4.82 -18.15 -10.79
N PRO A 56 4.40 -18.70 -9.64
CA PRO A 56 3.61 -17.97 -8.66
C PRO A 56 4.30 -16.66 -8.29
N VAL A 57 3.56 -15.55 -8.28
CA VAL A 57 4.07 -14.23 -7.93
C VAL A 57 4.40 -14.15 -6.44
N GLU A 58 3.55 -14.73 -5.59
CA GLU A 58 3.65 -14.62 -4.13
C GLU A 58 5.01 -15.11 -3.62
N GLY A 59 5.71 -14.25 -2.87
CA GLY A 59 6.99 -14.57 -2.23
C GLY A 59 8.22 -14.44 -3.13
N ILE A 60 8.06 -14.12 -4.42
CA ILE A 60 9.19 -13.79 -5.31
C ILE A 60 9.94 -12.57 -4.74
N PRO A 61 11.27 -12.62 -4.60
CA PRO A 61 12.06 -11.46 -4.23
C PRO A 61 11.84 -10.31 -5.20
N CYS A 62 11.61 -9.12 -4.68
CA CYS A 62 11.30 -7.91 -5.43
C CYS A 62 11.92 -6.69 -4.76
N ASP A 63 11.95 -5.59 -5.49
CA ASP A 63 12.64 -4.35 -5.20
C ASP A 63 14.13 -4.51 -4.89
N ARG A 64 14.92 -3.59 -5.44
CA ARG A 64 16.36 -3.64 -5.23
C ARG A 64 16.96 -2.25 -5.30
N ASN A 65 17.13 -1.65 -4.14
CA ASN A 65 17.90 -0.42 -3.96
C ASN A 65 19.34 -0.81 -3.64
N THR A 66 20.25 -0.59 -4.59
CA THR A 66 21.65 -1.00 -4.48
C THR A 66 22.56 0.22 -4.51
N LEU A 67 23.51 0.31 -3.58
CA LEU A 67 24.59 1.29 -3.64
C LEU A 67 25.57 0.86 -4.73
N ILE A 68 25.76 1.73 -5.73
CA ILE A 68 26.54 1.42 -6.93
C ILE A 68 27.87 2.18 -7.00
N ASP A 69 27.93 3.33 -6.36
CA ASP A 69 29.14 4.12 -6.14
C ASP A 69 28.97 4.93 -4.84
N LYS A 70 29.97 5.71 -4.46
CA LYS A 70 29.89 6.62 -3.31
C LYS A 70 28.72 7.58 -3.51
N ASP A 71 27.73 7.45 -2.63
CA ASP A 71 26.49 8.24 -2.57
C ASP A 71 25.56 8.11 -3.79
N VAL A 72 25.78 7.13 -4.67
CA VAL A 72 24.90 6.82 -5.80
C VAL A 72 24.25 5.47 -5.59
N ALA A 73 22.92 5.45 -5.52
CA ALA A 73 22.13 4.23 -5.45
C ALA A 73 21.28 4.05 -6.71
N ASN A 74 21.20 2.82 -7.19
CA ASN A 74 20.24 2.42 -8.22
C ASN A 74 19.02 1.80 -7.53
N ALA A 75 17.83 2.36 -7.76
CA ALA A 75 16.57 1.85 -7.26
C ALA A 75 15.84 1.12 -8.38
N LEU A 76 15.71 -0.20 -8.24
CA LEU A 76 14.91 -1.00 -9.14
C LEU A 76 13.59 -1.38 -8.47
N THR A 77 12.50 -0.77 -8.90
CA THR A 77 11.16 -1.26 -8.58
C THR A 77 10.85 -2.49 -9.42
N SER A 78 10.49 -3.58 -8.76
CA SER A 78 10.21 -4.84 -9.46
C SER A 78 8.73 -4.98 -9.78
N ASP A 79 8.45 -5.39 -11.01
CA ASP A 79 7.09 -5.71 -11.43
C ASP A 79 6.65 -7.06 -10.80
N CYS A 80 5.75 -6.98 -9.81
CA CYS A 80 5.10 -8.13 -9.19
C CYS A 80 3.85 -8.59 -9.95
N GLY A 81 3.64 -8.16 -11.20
CA GLY A 81 2.43 -8.45 -11.96
C GLY A 81 1.27 -7.54 -11.57
N PRO A 82 0.11 -7.67 -12.25
CA PRO A 82 -0.97 -6.70 -12.17
C PRO A 82 -1.63 -6.61 -10.79
N LYS A 83 -1.72 -7.72 -10.05
CA LYS A 83 -2.27 -7.77 -8.69
C LYS A 83 -1.20 -7.71 -7.61
N GLY A 84 0.08 -7.68 -8.01
CA GLY A 84 1.18 -7.84 -7.08
C GLY A 84 1.76 -6.50 -6.66
N LYS A 85 2.08 -6.39 -5.38
CA LYS A 85 2.85 -5.27 -4.82
C LYS A 85 4.10 -5.80 -4.14
N CYS A 86 5.19 -5.05 -4.23
CA CYS A 86 6.42 -5.41 -3.52
C CYS A 86 6.36 -4.89 -2.08
N ILE A 87 6.38 -5.80 -1.11
CA ILE A 87 6.33 -5.46 0.31
C ILE A 87 7.51 -6.11 1.01
N SER A 88 8.36 -5.30 1.62
CA SER A 88 9.46 -5.79 2.46
C SER A 88 10.36 -6.80 1.71
N GLY A 89 10.59 -6.54 0.41
CA GLY A 89 11.47 -7.33 -0.44
C GLY A 89 10.83 -8.57 -1.08
N ARG A 90 9.52 -8.78 -0.90
CA ARG A 90 8.76 -9.94 -1.40
C ARG A 90 7.47 -9.52 -2.09
N CYS A 91 7.17 -10.10 -3.23
CA CYS A 91 5.90 -9.86 -3.92
C CYS A 91 4.75 -10.43 -3.08
N ARG A 92 3.70 -9.63 -2.93
CA ARG A 92 2.44 -9.96 -2.26
C ARG A 92 1.30 -9.74 -3.23
N ILE A 93 0.35 -10.66 -3.30
CA ILE A 93 -0.87 -10.50 -4.10
C ILE A 93 -1.89 -9.71 -3.28
N ASP A 94 -2.33 -8.59 -3.86
CA ASP A 94 -3.48 -7.85 -3.40
C ASP A 94 -4.74 -8.39 -4.07
N HIS A 95 -5.50 -9.20 -3.35
CA HIS A 95 -6.78 -9.72 -3.83
C HIS A 95 -7.86 -8.65 -3.93
N CYS A 96 -7.63 -7.46 -3.35
CA CYS A 96 -8.53 -6.32 -3.49
C CYS A 96 -8.26 -5.47 -4.74
N TRP A 97 -7.19 -5.77 -5.50
CA TRP A 97 -6.93 -5.13 -6.77
C TRP A 97 -8.11 -5.27 -7.74
N ASN A 98 -8.64 -4.14 -8.22
CA ASN A 98 -9.84 -4.05 -9.08
C ASN A 98 -11.12 -4.67 -8.48
N VAL A 99 -11.19 -4.88 -7.17
CA VAL A 99 -12.45 -5.27 -6.51
C VAL A 99 -13.27 -4.01 -6.25
N VAL A 100 -14.42 -3.91 -6.92
CA VAL A 100 -15.37 -2.80 -6.72
C VAL A 100 -16.39 -3.22 -5.66
N CYS A 101 -16.38 -2.53 -4.53
CA CYS A 101 -17.36 -2.71 -3.45
C CYS A 101 -18.40 -1.59 -3.46
N ASN A 102 -19.54 -1.82 -2.81
CA ASN A 102 -20.54 -0.76 -2.63
C ASN A 102 -20.01 0.34 -1.69
N GLU A 103 -20.67 1.50 -1.69
CA GLU A 103 -20.28 2.63 -0.83
C GLU A 103 -20.28 2.27 0.67
N ASP A 104 -21.11 1.32 1.10
CA ASP A 104 -21.19 0.83 2.47
C ASP A 104 -20.25 -0.34 2.81
N GLU A 105 -19.40 -0.75 1.86
CA GLU A 105 -18.52 -1.90 1.95
C GLU A 105 -17.05 -1.54 1.80
N MET A 106 -16.18 -2.39 2.35
CA MET A 106 -14.73 -2.37 2.11
C MET A 106 -14.24 -3.74 1.67
N CYS A 107 -13.25 -3.77 0.78
CA CYS A 107 -12.63 -5.01 0.38
C CYS A 107 -11.67 -5.51 1.48
N ARG A 108 -11.77 -6.79 1.84
CA ARG A 108 -10.79 -7.49 2.66
C ARG A 108 -10.52 -8.88 2.09
N GLY A 109 -9.27 -9.21 1.80
CA GLY A 109 -8.90 -10.51 1.21
C GLY A 109 -9.69 -10.86 -0.07
N GLY A 110 -10.01 -9.86 -0.90
CA GLY A 110 -10.73 -10.02 -2.16
C GLY A 110 -12.25 -10.20 -2.04
N LYS A 111 -12.83 -9.94 -0.87
CA LYS A 111 -14.29 -9.93 -0.66
C LYS A 111 -14.74 -8.59 -0.10
N CYS A 112 -15.89 -8.11 -0.56
CA CYS A 112 -16.53 -6.93 -0.01
C CYS A 112 -17.25 -7.27 1.30
N TYR A 113 -17.00 -6.47 2.33
CA TYR A 113 -17.63 -6.58 3.64
C TYR A 113 -18.31 -5.27 3.98
N LYS A 114 -19.59 -5.35 4.34
CA LYS A 114 -20.34 -4.20 4.84
C LYS A 114 -19.72 -3.69 6.13
N ILE A 115 -19.38 -2.39 6.14
CA ILE A 115 -18.78 -1.69 7.28
C ILE A 115 -19.83 -0.94 8.09
N ILE A 116 -20.87 -0.39 7.42
CA ILE A 116 -21.92 0.36 8.11
C ILE A 116 -22.60 -0.48 9.19
N ASP A 117 -22.92 0.16 10.32
CA ASP A 117 -23.56 -0.43 11.50
C ASP A 117 -22.72 -1.47 12.24
N ASN A 118 -21.53 -1.84 11.74
CA ASN A 118 -20.60 -2.66 12.50
C ASN A 118 -20.18 -1.95 13.77
N PHE A 119 -20.02 -2.73 14.83
CA PHE A 119 -19.55 -2.24 16.10
C PHE A 119 -18.11 -1.70 15.98
N CYS A 120 -17.87 -0.52 16.55
CA CYS A 120 -16.56 0.13 16.58
C CYS A 120 -16.28 0.72 17.96
N TRP A 121 -15.01 0.73 18.35
CA TRP A 121 -14.53 1.43 19.54
C TRP A 121 -14.10 2.85 19.21
N ASN A 122 -13.50 3.04 18.03
CA ASN A 122 -13.07 4.31 17.47
C ASN A 122 -13.07 4.23 15.94
N SER A 123 -12.81 5.36 15.27
CA SER A 123 -12.91 5.42 13.81
C SER A 123 -11.87 4.57 13.06
N PHE A 124 -10.76 4.16 13.70
CA PHE A 124 -9.81 3.23 13.07
C PHE A 124 -10.42 1.85 12.79
N ASN A 125 -11.44 1.42 13.55
CA ASN A 125 -12.13 0.16 13.28
C ASN A 125 -13.00 0.20 12.02
N CYS A 126 -13.28 1.39 11.48
CA CYS A 126 -14.17 1.58 10.36
C CYS A 126 -13.45 1.84 9.03
N GLY A 127 -12.14 2.12 9.03
CA GLY A 127 -11.41 2.50 7.83
C GLY A 127 -11.60 3.98 7.43
N PRO A 128 -11.06 4.40 6.27
CA PRO A 128 -10.88 5.82 5.94
C PRO A 128 -12.17 6.57 5.64
N ARG A 129 -13.16 5.94 4.98
CA ARG A 129 -14.43 6.59 4.56
C ARG A 129 -15.52 6.64 5.63
N PHE A 130 -15.26 6.04 6.79
CA PHE A 130 -16.26 5.84 7.82
C PHE A 130 -15.81 6.39 9.17
N LYS A 131 -16.75 6.87 9.97
CA LYS A 131 -16.53 7.38 11.34
C LYS A 131 -17.27 6.51 12.35
N CYS A 132 -16.68 6.34 13.53
CA CYS A 132 -17.35 5.65 14.62
C CYS A 132 -18.28 6.61 15.38
N VAL A 133 -19.59 6.40 15.27
CA VAL A 133 -20.61 7.23 15.91
C VAL A 133 -21.55 6.33 16.70
N ASN A 134 -21.68 6.58 18.01
CA ASN A 134 -22.48 5.74 18.91
C ASN A 134 -22.12 4.25 18.82
N ASN A 135 -20.81 3.96 18.80
CA ASN A 135 -20.23 2.61 18.65
C ASN A 135 -20.60 1.90 17.35
N LYS A 136 -20.98 2.65 16.31
CA LYS A 136 -21.28 2.11 14.98
C LYS A 136 -20.57 2.88 13.90
N CYS A 137 -20.05 2.16 12.91
CA CYS A 137 -19.48 2.79 11.73
C CYS A 137 -20.58 3.43 10.88
N LYS A 138 -20.35 4.68 10.47
CA LYS A 138 -21.21 5.43 9.55
C LYS A 138 -20.36 6.07 8.45
N ILE A 139 -20.90 6.19 7.24
CA ILE A 139 -20.26 6.95 6.16
C ILE A 139 -20.11 8.39 6.64
N ILE A 140 -18.92 8.97 6.51
CA ILE A 140 -18.62 10.34 6.97
C ILE A 140 -19.61 11.36 6.36
N ASP A 141 -19.89 11.22 5.06
CA ASP A 141 -20.75 12.13 4.30
C ASP A 141 -22.24 12.04 4.67
N ASP A 142 -22.69 10.89 5.19
CA ASP A 142 -24.07 10.68 5.62
C ASP A 142 -24.34 11.18 7.04
N ILE A 143 -23.31 11.56 7.80
CA ILE A 143 -23.50 12.06 9.15
C ILE A 143 -24.14 13.45 9.02
N PRO A 144 -25.33 13.68 9.63
CA PRO A 144 -26.06 14.92 9.45
C PRO A 144 -25.19 16.12 9.83
N ARG A 145 -24.81 16.92 8.83
CA ARG A 145 -24.24 18.25 9.06
C ARG A 145 -25.35 19.11 9.67
N GLU A 146 -25.04 19.91 10.68
CA GLU A 146 -25.98 20.97 11.08
C GLU A 146 -26.35 21.78 9.83
N LYS A 147 -27.63 22.12 9.66
CA LYS A 147 -28.19 22.78 8.44
C LYS A 147 -27.44 24.02 7.95
N CYS A 148 -26.53 24.57 8.76
CA CYS A 148 -25.72 25.74 8.49
C CYS A 148 -24.26 25.54 8.94
N ASN A 149 -23.70 24.34 8.78
CA ASN A 149 -22.26 24.14 8.91
C ASN A 149 -21.62 24.28 7.52
N CYS A 150 -21.45 25.53 7.11
CA CYS A 150 -20.85 25.87 5.83
C CYS A 150 -19.34 25.80 5.93
N ASP A 151 -18.69 25.43 4.82
CA ASP A 151 -17.24 25.52 4.70
C ASP A 151 -16.79 26.93 5.12
N PRO A 152 -15.63 27.05 5.76
CA PRO A 152 -15.08 28.36 6.11
C PRO A 152 -15.12 29.32 4.89
N GLY A 153 -15.44 30.60 5.13
CA GLY A 153 -15.64 31.59 4.06
C GLY A 153 -17.01 31.60 3.36
N MET A 154 -17.89 30.67 3.71
CA MET A 154 -19.30 30.69 3.31
C MET A 154 -20.22 31.16 4.46
N ILE A 155 -21.38 31.68 4.08
CA ILE A 155 -22.46 32.05 4.99
C ILE A 155 -23.70 31.21 4.70
N CYS A 156 -24.39 30.80 5.76
CA CYS A 156 -25.68 30.13 5.61
C CYS A 156 -26.79 31.18 5.40
N LYS A 157 -27.31 31.27 4.18
CA LYS A 157 -28.46 32.12 3.87
C LYS A 157 -29.60 31.22 3.38
N ASN A 158 -30.75 31.30 4.04
CA ASN A 158 -31.93 30.47 3.73
C ASN A 158 -31.65 28.95 3.73
N GLY A 159 -30.72 28.48 4.57
CA GLY A 159 -30.34 27.06 4.64
C GLY A 159 -29.44 26.59 3.49
N GLN A 160 -28.89 27.51 2.69
CA GLN A 160 -27.88 27.23 1.68
C GLN A 160 -26.57 27.93 2.04
N CYS A 161 -25.47 27.21 1.91
CA CYS A 161 -24.14 27.80 2.03
C CYS A 161 -23.81 28.56 0.75
N MET A 162 -23.51 29.84 0.89
CA MET A 162 -23.11 30.70 -0.22
C MET A 162 -21.82 31.43 0.14
N MET A 163 -20.94 31.61 -0.84
CA MET A 163 -19.75 32.44 -0.65
C MET A 163 -20.15 33.83 -0.20
N GLN A 164 -19.35 34.40 0.71
CA GLN A 164 -19.50 35.80 1.08
C GLN A 164 -19.19 36.69 -0.12
N ASP A 165 -19.99 37.74 -0.34
CA ASP A 165 -19.87 38.62 -1.51
C ASP A 165 -18.47 39.24 -1.63
N ASN A 166 -17.81 39.50 -0.51
CA ASN A 166 -16.45 40.02 -0.43
C ASN A 166 -15.35 38.98 -0.73
N CYS A 167 -15.69 37.70 -0.87
CA CYS A 167 -14.74 36.62 -1.16
C CYS A 167 -14.80 36.09 -2.60
N VAL A 168 -15.78 36.53 -3.41
CA VAL A 168 -16.01 36.02 -4.78
C VAL A 168 -14.79 36.17 -5.71
N ASN A 169 -13.96 37.18 -5.51
CA ASN A 169 -12.77 37.46 -6.35
C ASN A 169 -11.45 37.35 -5.58
N ILE A 170 -11.42 36.60 -4.48
CA ILE A 170 -10.23 36.44 -3.64
C ILE A 170 -9.78 34.99 -3.71
N ALA A 171 -8.56 34.78 -4.20
CA ALA A 171 -7.87 33.50 -4.16
C ALA A 171 -6.85 33.54 -3.01
N CYS A 172 -6.97 32.58 -2.09
CA CYS A 172 -6.05 32.43 -0.97
C CYS A 172 -5.00 31.36 -1.26
N GLU A 173 -3.90 31.38 -0.51
CA GLU A 173 -2.88 30.34 -0.58
C GLU A 173 -3.42 28.99 -0.06
N ALA A 174 -2.65 27.91 -0.26
CA ALA A 174 -3.01 26.62 0.32
C ALA A 174 -3.17 26.73 1.84
N GLU A 175 -4.18 26.07 2.40
CA GLU A 175 -4.55 26.09 3.84
C GLU A 175 -5.15 27.41 4.37
N GLU A 176 -5.38 28.38 3.49
CA GLU A 176 -6.09 29.62 3.81
C GLU A 176 -7.48 29.66 3.17
N VAL A 177 -8.37 30.41 3.81
CA VAL A 177 -9.74 30.62 3.38
C VAL A 177 -10.12 32.08 3.49
N CYS A 178 -10.86 32.59 2.50
CA CYS A 178 -11.35 33.96 2.55
C CYS A 178 -12.47 34.07 3.57
N ILE A 179 -12.26 34.86 4.62
CA ILE A 179 -13.27 35.20 5.63
C ILE A 179 -13.37 36.72 5.67
N ASP A 180 -14.56 37.23 5.41
CA ASP A 180 -14.88 38.65 5.36
C ASP A 180 -13.96 39.46 4.43
N GLY A 181 -13.63 38.88 3.27
CA GLY A 181 -12.78 39.53 2.26
C GLY A 181 -11.28 39.46 2.56
N VAL A 182 -10.86 38.66 3.54
CA VAL A 182 -9.45 38.52 3.93
C VAL A 182 -9.07 37.03 3.98
N CYS A 183 -7.98 36.66 3.33
CA CYS A 183 -7.41 35.32 3.48
C CYS A 183 -6.92 35.12 4.91
N SER A 184 -7.51 34.12 5.57
CA SER A 184 -7.23 33.77 6.96
C SER A 184 -6.99 32.28 7.07
N SER A 185 -6.19 31.88 8.05
CA SER A 185 -6.02 30.47 8.38
C SER A 185 -7.36 29.84 8.79
N LEU A 186 -7.54 28.55 8.48
CA LEU A 186 -8.64 27.72 8.97
C LEU A 186 -8.61 27.54 10.51
N LEU A 187 -7.50 27.90 11.18
CA LEU A 187 -7.41 27.79 12.63
C LEU A 187 -8.44 28.70 13.34
N GLY A 188 -9.31 28.09 14.15
CA GLY A 188 -10.36 28.77 14.89
C GLY A 188 -11.69 28.93 14.15
N THR A 189 -11.81 28.45 12.90
CA THR A 189 -13.07 28.50 12.14
C THR A 189 -14.05 27.42 12.59
N LYS A 190 -15.34 27.61 12.32
CA LYS A 190 -16.32 26.55 12.57
C LYS A 190 -16.13 25.38 11.60
N CYS A 191 -16.46 24.19 12.08
CA CYS A 191 -16.42 22.96 11.31
C CYS A 191 -17.46 21.96 11.84
N ALA A 192 -17.77 20.94 11.04
CA ALA A 192 -18.49 19.74 11.46
C ALA A 192 -17.53 18.55 11.58
N TYR A 193 -16.56 18.46 10.67
CA TYR A 193 -15.65 17.32 10.53
C TYR A 193 -14.24 17.78 10.20
N ASP A 194 -13.25 16.90 10.42
CA ASP A 194 -11.83 17.22 10.23
C ASP A 194 -11.51 17.67 8.80
N GLY A 195 -12.22 17.13 7.80
CA GLY A 195 -12.07 17.54 6.39
C GLY A 195 -12.41 19.01 6.11
N ASP A 196 -13.14 19.68 7.00
CA ASP A 196 -13.45 21.11 6.87
C ASP A 196 -12.25 21.99 7.27
N CYS A 197 -11.23 21.42 7.92
CA CYS A 197 -10.14 22.15 8.56
C CYS A 197 -8.79 22.09 7.79
N GLY A 198 -8.75 21.42 6.64
CA GLY A 198 -7.51 21.23 5.87
C GLY A 198 -6.55 20.22 6.50
N ASP A 199 -5.42 19.96 5.84
CA ASP A 199 -4.56 18.79 6.12
C ASP A 199 -3.86 18.80 7.50
N VAL A 200 -3.84 19.93 8.21
CA VAL A 200 -3.08 20.12 9.46
C VAL A 200 -3.94 20.40 10.71
N LEU A 201 -5.25 20.51 10.54
CA LEU A 201 -6.19 20.84 11.62
C LEU A 201 -7.27 19.76 11.74
N ILE A 202 -7.87 19.66 12.93
CA ILE A 202 -9.02 18.77 13.20
C ILE A 202 -10.22 19.56 13.67
N CYS A 203 -11.40 19.01 13.46
CA CYS A 203 -12.63 19.59 13.96
C CYS A 203 -12.92 19.12 15.38
N LYS A 204 -12.53 19.93 16.36
CA LYS A 204 -12.75 19.64 17.77
C LYS A 204 -13.82 20.57 18.32
N GLN A 205 -14.90 19.99 18.84
CA GLN A 205 -16.03 20.74 19.42
C GLN A 205 -16.62 21.79 18.45
N GLY A 206 -16.64 21.48 17.16
CA GLY A 206 -17.18 22.34 16.12
C GLY A 206 -16.27 23.50 15.71
N ILE A 207 -14.99 23.47 16.11
CA ILE A 207 -13.98 24.47 15.75
C ILE A 207 -12.73 23.76 15.22
N CYS A 208 -12.18 24.27 14.13
CA CYS A 208 -10.90 23.84 13.59
C CYS A 208 -9.79 24.25 14.53
N VAL A 209 -9.09 23.27 15.09
CA VAL A 209 -7.96 23.51 15.99
C VAL A 209 -6.76 22.75 15.47
N GLU A 210 -5.56 23.22 15.80
CA GLU A 210 -4.38 22.38 15.64
C GLU A 210 -4.62 21.10 16.45
N ASP A 211 -4.35 19.94 15.85
CA ASP A 211 -4.37 18.68 16.58
C ASP A 211 -3.14 18.59 17.49
N LEU A 212 -3.05 19.47 18.50
CA LEU A 212 -1.98 19.51 19.48
C LEU A 212 -1.93 18.24 20.34
N GLU A 213 -2.97 17.42 20.30
CA GLU A 213 -3.02 16.11 20.95
C GLU A 213 -2.31 15.03 20.13
N CYS A 214 -2.15 15.23 18.83
CA CYS A 214 -1.44 14.28 17.98
C CYS A 214 -0.18 14.81 17.31
N ARG A 215 -0.08 16.11 17.06
CA ARG A 215 1.08 16.76 16.44
C ARG A 215 2.30 16.48 17.32
N ASN A 216 3.20 15.64 16.80
CA ASN A 216 4.41 15.14 17.48
C ASN A 216 4.17 14.32 18.77
N LYS A 217 2.95 13.83 19.02
CA LYS A 217 2.67 12.97 20.18
C LYS A 217 2.50 11.49 19.84
N CYS A 218 2.03 11.18 18.63
CA CYS A 218 1.98 9.80 18.20
C CYS A 218 3.40 9.28 17.94
N PRO A 219 3.75 8.06 18.39
CA PRO A 219 5.04 7.47 18.06
C PRO A 219 5.19 7.35 16.54
N TYR A 220 6.44 7.26 16.07
CA TYR A 220 6.72 6.87 14.69
C TYR A 220 5.92 5.60 14.34
N ASP A 221 5.47 5.45 13.09
CA ASP A 221 4.59 4.37 12.61
C ASP A 221 3.13 4.40 13.16
N ASN A 222 2.66 5.54 13.69
CA ASN A 222 1.28 5.70 14.10
C ASN A 222 0.63 6.86 13.35
N VAL A 223 -0.65 6.67 13.01
CA VAL A 223 -1.52 7.73 12.50
C VAL A 223 -2.40 8.20 13.63
N CYS A 224 -2.67 9.50 13.65
CA CYS A 224 -3.66 10.07 14.54
C CYS A 224 -5.01 10.18 13.86
N ARG A 225 -6.06 9.89 14.62
CA ARG A 225 -7.43 10.20 14.24
C ARG A 225 -8.22 10.51 15.51
N GLU A 226 -8.87 11.67 15.54
CA GLU A 226 -9.72 12.08 16.67
C GLU A 226 -8.99 12.08 18.03
N GLY A 227 -7.73 12.53 18.06
CA GLY A 227 -6.91 12.55 19.28
C GLY A 227 -6.41 11.18 19.76
N LEU A 228 -6.63 10.12 18.98
CA LEU A 228 -6.15 8.77 19.27
C LEU A 228 -5.03 8.38 18.29
N CYS A 229 -3.93 7.85 18.83
CA CYS A 229 -2.87 7.25 18.02
C CYS A 229 -3.16 5.77 17.80
N SER A 230 -3.08 5.31 16.55
CA SER A 230 -3.10 3.89 16.23
C SER A 230 -1.93 3.53 15.33
N ASN A 231 -1.36 2.34 15.53
CA ASN A 231 -0.32 1.85 14.66
C ASN A 231 -0.88 1.69 13.24
N ILE A 232 -0.13 2.13 12.23
CA ILE A 232 -0.56 2.06 10.82
C ILE A 232 -0.64 0.60 10.36
N GLN A 233 0.23 -0.27 10.87
CA GLN A 233 0.23 -1.70 10.55
C GLN A 233 -1.11 -2.35 10.92
N GLY A 234 -1.78 -2.92 9.92
CA GLY A 234 -3.06 -3.62 10.08
C GLY A 234 -4.29 -2.72 10.10
N LEU A 235 -4.15 -1.40 9.90
CA LEU A 235 -5.32 -0.55 9.71
C LEU A 235 -6.06 -0.90 8.44
N LEU A 236 -7.40 -0.82 8.50
CA LEU A 236 -8.25 -0.93 7.33
C LEU A 236 -7.93 0.20 6.35
N CYS A 237 -7.73 -0.17 5.09
CA CYS A 237 -7.32 0.75 4.06
C CYS A 237 -8.05 0.49 2.74
N GLU A 238 -8.06 1.53 1.93
CA GLU A 238 -8.30 1.48 0.49
C GLU A 238 -7.04 1.91 -0.25
N GLU A 239 -7.07 1.83 -1.57
CA GLU A 239 -5.93 2.20 -2.41
C GLU A 239 -5.41 3.61 -2.05
N ASN A 240 -4.10 3.74 -1.85
CA ASN A 240 -3.42 5.00 -1.51
C ASN A 240 -3.86 5.69 -0.20
N SER A 241 -4.55 4.98 0.70
CA SER A 241 -4.95 5.56 2.01
C SER A 241 -3.94 5.33 3.15
N CYS A 242 -2.93 4.50 2.93
CA CYS A 242 -1.86 4.28 3.91
C CYS A 242 -0.82 5.41 3.83
N SER A 243 -0.24 5.80 4.97
CA SER A 243 0.84 6.78 5.03
C SER A 243 2.15 6.27 4.42
N ASP A 244 3.09 7.18 4.16
CA ASP A 244 4.42 6.87 3.63
C ASP A 244 5.10 5.69 4.35
N GLY A 245 5.72 4.80 3.57
CA GLY A 245 6.33 3.56 4.08
C GLY A 245 5.36 2.39 4.24
N TYR A 246 4.07 2.59 3.98
CA TYR A 246 3.04 1.55 4.04
C TYR A 246 2.30 1.39 2.72
N GLU A 247 1.81 0.18 2.49
CA GLU A 247 1.07 -0.19 1.30
C GLU A 247 -0.22 -0.90 1.70
N CYS A 248 -1.31 -0.55 1.02
CA CYS A 248 -2.58 -1.25 1.20
C CYS A 248 -2.56 -2.58 0.45
N ILE A 249 -2.69 -3.69 1.17
CA ILE A 249 -2.71 -5.06 0.65
C ILE A 249 -3.88 -5.79 1.29
N ASN A 250 -4.78 -6.37 0.48
CA ASN A 250 -5.92 -7.13 0.98
C ASN A 250 -6.81 -6.35 1.97
N GLY A 251 -6.88 -5.02 1.84
CA GLY A 251 -7.65 -4.13 2.70
C GLY A 251 -6.96 -3.74 4.01
N GLU A 252 -5.68 -4.08 4.19
CA GLU A 252 -4.90 -3.74 5.39
C GLU A 252 -3.57 -3.06 5.03
N CYS A 253 -3.18 -2.03 5.79
CA CYS A 253 -1.89 -1.38 5.62
C CYS A 253 -0.76 -2.28 6.12
N LEU A 254 0.21 -2.57 5.27
CA LEU A 254 1.42 -3.32 5.59
C LEU A 254 2.66 -2.45 5.42
N LYS A 255 3.57 -2.48 6.39
CA LYS A 255 4.83 -1.75 6.33
C LYS A 255 5.76 -2.34 5.27
N ASN A 256 6.29 -1.50 4.40
CA ASN A 256 7.34 -1.85 3.45
C ASN A 256 8.71 -1.47 4.04
N ASN A 257 9.31 -2.38 4.81
CA ASN A 257 10.62 -2.16 5.44
C ASN A 257 11.77 -2.02 4.42
N CYS A 258 11.54 -2.32 3.14
CA CYS A 258 12.56 -2.21 2.10
C CYS A 258 12.49 -0.91 1.28
N MET A 259 11.45 -0.08 1.46
CA MET A 259 11.23 1.14 0.68
C MET A 259 12.43 2.09 0.68
N HIS A 260 13.08 2.27 1.83
CA HIS A 260 14.25 3.16 1.99
C HIS A 260 15.55 2.42 2.34
N THR A 261 15.52 1.09 2.31
CA THR A 261 16.69 0.28 2.64
C THR A 261 17.57 0.15 1.40
N VAL A 262 18.80 0.66 1.47
CA VAL A 262 19.81 0.57 0.40
C VAL A 262 20.85 -0.48 0.78
N CYS A 263 21.02 -1.50 -0.06
CA CYS A 263 21.95 -2.60 0.16
C CYS A 263 23.19 -2.52 -0.73
N GLN A 264 24.23 -3.28 -0.42
CA GLN A 264 25.45 -3.30 -1.23
C GLN A 264 25.29 -4.19 -2.47
N ILE A 265 26.23 -4.07 -3.41
CA ILE A 265 26.33 -4.99 -4.54
C ILE A 265 26.50 -6.44 -4.01
N GLY A 266 25.70 -7.35 -4.55
CA GLY A 266 25.58 -8.74 -4.12
C GLY A 266 24.57 -8.98 -3.00
N GLU A 267 23.84 -7.94 -2.58
CA GLU A 267 22.80 -8.03 -1.54
C GLU A 267 21.42 -7.64 -2.08
N ARG A 268 20.39 -8.03 -1.34
CA ARG A 268 19.01 -7.55 -1.49
C ARG A 268 18.40 -7.30 -0.12
N CYS A 269 17.39 -6.45 -0.06
CA CYS A 269 16.60 -6.28 1.15
C CYS A 269 15.61 -7.44 1.31
N ASP A 270 15.57 -8.05 2.49
CA ASP A 270 14.55 -9.01 2.91
C ASP A 270 14.05 -8.59 4.29
N ASN A 271 12.81 -8.13 4.36
CA ASN A 271 12.17 -7.61 5.57
C ASN A 271 12.97 -6.52 6.31
N GLY A 272 13.54 -5.57 5.57
CA GLY A 272 14.31 -4.45 6.12
C GLY A 272 15.77 -4.75 6.41
N LEU A 273 16.24 -5.97 6.15
CA LEU A 273 17.63 -6.37 6.35
C LEU A 273 18.29 -6.64 5.01
N CYS A 274 19.50 -6.11 4.81
CA CYS A 274 20.31 -6.47 3.66
C CYS A 274 20.91 -7.86 3.87
N ILE A 275 20.55 -8.77 2.97
CA ILE A 275 21.05 -10.15 2.96
C ILE A 275 21.95 -10.37 1.75
N ARG A 276 23.07 -11.07 1.96
CA ARG A 276 23.99 -11.49 0.90
C ARG A 276 23.35 -12.59 0.05
N VAL A 277 23.16 -12.31 -1.23
CA VAL A 277 22.62 -13.24 -2.23
C VAL A 277 23.71 -13.72 -3.18
N GLU A 278 24.72 -12.89 -3.46
CA GLU A 278 25.89 -13.31 -4.24
C GLU A 278 26.51 -14.57 -3.64
N GLY A 279 26.63 -15.62 -4.46
CA GLY A 279 27.20 -16.89 -4.02
C GLY A 279 26.18 -17.86 -3.39
N SER A 280 24.92 -17.48 -3.19
CA SER A 280 23.90 -18.40 -2.67
C SER A 280 23.46 -19.41 -3.73
N PHE A 281 23.11 -20.63 -3.32
CA PHE A 281 22.58 -21.64 -4.23
C PHE A 281 21.26 -21.20 -4.86
N CYS A 282 21.09 -21.54 -6.13
CA CYS A 282 19.85 -21.31 -6.86
C CYS A 282 19.62 -22.42 -7.88
N SER A 283 18.35 -22.64 -8.19
CA SER A 283 17.92 -23.34 -9.39
C SER A 283 17.20 -22.41 -10.37
N HIS A 284 16.66 -21.28 -9.88
CA HIS A 284 15.91 -20.33 -10.68
C HIS A 284 16.10 -18.89 -10.19
N ALA A 285 16.74 -18.06 -11.00
CA ALA A 285 17.18 -16.73 -10.57
C ALA A 285 16.06 -15.80 -10.06
N PRO A 286 14.90 -15.66 -10.75
CA PRO A 286 13.81 -14.83 -10.25
C PRO A 286 13.31 -15.20 -8.85
N ARG A 287 13.29 -16.50 -8.53
CA ARG A 287 12.77 -17.01 -7.25
C ARG A 287 13.83 -16.98 -6.15
N ASP A 288 15.03 -17.45 -6.47
CA ASP A 288 16.07 -17.68 -5.48
C ASP A 288 16.93 -16.44 -5.24
N CYS A 289 17.25 -15.72 -6.33
CA CYS A 289 18.18 -14.60 -6.32
C CYS A 289 17.46 -13.24 -6.34
N GLY A 290 16.40 -13.12 -7.12
CA GLY A 290 15.68 -11.86 -7.31
C GLY A 290 16.23 -10.99 -8.45
N PRO A 291 15.85 -9.70 -8.48
CA PRO A 291 16.11 -8.79 -9.58
C PRO A 291 17.61 -8.53 -9.79
N LEU A 292 18.02 -8.45 -11.07
CA LEU A 292 19.40 -8.20 -11.50
C LEU A 292 20.43 -9.24 -11.03
N PHE A 293 19.98 -10.43 -10.64
CA PHE A 293 20.83 -11.60 -10.46
C PHE A 293 20.59 -12.64 -11.58
N LYS A 294 21.61 -13.42 -11.89
CA LYS A 294 21.52 -14.62 -12.72
C LYS A 294 21.87 -15.85 -11.89
N CYS A 295 21.27 -16.98 -12.24
CA CYS A 295 21.62 -18.27 -11.65
C CYS A 295 22.59 -18.98 -12.59
N ILE A 296 23.89 -18.93 -12.28
CA ILE A 296 24.96 -19.47 -13.12
C ILE A 296 25.63 -20.61 -12.36
N ASN A 297 25.69 -21.79 -12.97
CA ASN A 297 26.23 -23.01 -12.35
C ASN A 297 25.62 -23.32 -10.98
N GLY A 298 24.33 -23.04 -10.80
CA GLY A 298 23.61 -23.27 -9.54
C GLY A 298 23.86 -22.22 -8.46
N VAL A 299 24.44 -21.07 -8.81
CA VAL A 299 24.81 -20.02 -7.87
C VAL A 299 24.32 -18.65 -8.36
N CYS A 300 23.79 -17.84 -7.45
CA CYS A 300 23.39 -16.46 -7.74
C CYS A 300 24.62 -15.59 -7.99
N GLN A 301 24.64 -14.92 -9.15
CA GLN A 301 25.64 -13.92 -9.53
C GLN A 301 24.96 -12.60 -9.86
N ASP A 302 25.44 -11.52 -9.26
CA ASP A 302 24.95 -10.16 -9.41
C ASP A 302 25.38 -9.57 -10.74
N PHE A 303 24.41 -9.23 -11.56
CA PHE A 303 24.61 -8.71 -12.89
C PHE A 303 24.65 -7.17 -12.94
N ILE A 304 24.48 -6.49 -11.79
CA ILE A 304 24.59 -5.03 -11.71
C ILE A 304 25.96 -4.54 -12.18
N ARG A 305 27.05 -5.23 -11.79
CA ARG A 305 28.42 -4.84 -12.20
C ARG A 305 28.60 -4.92 -13.71
N ASP A 306 27.98 -5.91 -14.35
CA ASP A 306 28.08 -6.10 -15.80
C ASP A 306 27.29 -5.03 -16.58
N MET A 307 26.29 -4.40 -15.95
CA MET A 307 25.55 -3.28 -16.53
C MET A 307 26.26 -1.93 -16.36
N MET A 308 27.25 -1.82 -15.47
CA MET A 308 28.02 -0.57 -15.25
C MET A 308 29.24 -0.42 -16.15
N ILE A 309 29.63 -1.49 -16.83
CA ILE A 309 30.82 -1.53 -17.69
C ILE A 309 30.43 -1.29 -19.18
N GLN A 310 29.16 -0.99 -19.47
CA GLN A 310 28.68 -0.57 -20.79
C GLN A 310 28.59 0.95 -20.89
#